data_AF-A0A7Y0XDW7-F1
#
_entry.id   AF-A0A7Y0XDW7-F1
#
_cell.length_a   1.000
_cell.length_b   1.000
_cell.length_c   1.000
_cell.angle_alpha   90.00
_cell.angle_beta   90.00
_cell.angle_gamma   90.00
#
_symmetry.space_group_name_H-M   'P 1'
#
loop_
_entity.id
_entity.type
_entity.pdbx_description
1 polymer ?
#
loop_
_entity_poly.entity_id
_entity_poly.type
_entity_poly.pdbx_seq_one_letter_code
_entity_poly.pdbx_strand_id
1 'polypeptide(L)'
;VTISLASVMSQTRTERSLHARAIKSRLQELKNQLGMQFPIYVLLTKMDLVAGFNEFFADLSKEEREELFGFMFPREVDDERGVISLFNKEFHGMLERLDARMLRILETEDDLDKRALIFEFPKQLRVLEANLDEFLGEIF
;
A
#
# COMPACT_ATOMS: atom_id res chain seq x y z
N VAL A 1 1.65 -3.89 12.36
CA VAL A 1 0.29 -3.36 12.13
C VAL A 1 -0.17 -3.82 10.75
N THR A 2 -1.32 -4.47 10.66
CA THR A 2 -1.91 -4.88 9.38
C THR A 2 -3.04 -3.93 9.03
N ILE A 3 -3.03 -3.36 7.82
CA ILE A 3 -4.05 -2.43 7.34
C ILE A 3 -4.66 -3.03 6.07
N SER A 4 -6.00 -3.06 5.99
CA SER A 4 -6.71 -3.48 4.78
C SER A 4 -6.81 -2.29 3.82
N LEU A 5 -6.31 -2.44 2.59
CA LEU A 5 -6.43 -1.40 1.57
C LEU A 5 -7.89 -1.10 1.24
N ALA A 6 -8.69 -2.15 1.05
CA ALA A 6 -10.12 -2.00 0.81
C ALA A 6 -10.84 -1.19 1.91
N SER A 7 -10.43 -1.36 3.17
CA SER A 7 -10.99 -0.58 4.28
C SER A 7 -10.59 0.89 4.19
N VAL A 8 -9.35 1.19 3.85
CA VAL A 8 -8.87 2.57 3.70
C VAL A 8 -9.57 3.25 2.53
N MET A 9 -9.87 2.52 1.44
CA MET A 9 -10.64 3.03 0.30
C MET A 9 -12.09 3.34 0.65
N SER A 10 -12.76 2.46 1.40
CA SER A 10 -14.19 2.61 1.69
C SER A 10 -14.49 3.57 2.85
N GLN A 11 -13.53 3.79 3.74
CA GLN A 11 -13.68 4.68 4.89
C GLN A 11 -13.76 6.15 4.48
N THR A 12 -14.66 6.87 5.12
CA THR A 12 -14.66 8.34 5.10
C THR A 12 -13.40 8.89 5.76
N ARG A 13 -13.07 10.15 5.48
CA ARG A 13 -11.92 10.83 6.10
C ARG A 13 -11.97 10.77 7.64
N THR A 14 -13.16 10.96 8.23
CA THR A 14 -13.37 10.88 9.67
C THR A 14 -13.11 9.48 10.22
N GLU A 15 -13.62 8.44 9.55
CA GLU A 15 -13.40 7.05 9.98
C GLU A 15 -11.91 6.66 9.87
N ARG A 16 -11.22 7.08 8.81
CA ARG A 16 -9.77 6.89 8.67
C ARG A 16 -9.00 7.56 9.80
N SER A 17 -9.32 8.81 10.13
CA SER A 17 -8.66 9.54 11.23
C SER A 17 -8.89 8.85 12.58
N LEU A 18 -10.12 8.42 12.88
CA LEU A 18 -10.40 7.67 14.11
C LEU A 18 -9.62 6.35 14.18
N HIS A 19 -9.53 5.65 13.06
CA HIS A 19 -8.78 4.40 12.96
C HIS A 19 -7.25 4.62 13.14
N ALA A 20 -6.69 5.66 12.50
CA ALA A 20 -5.29 6.04 12.67
C ALA A 20 -4.95 6.39 14.13
N ARG A 21 -5.79 7.21 14.78
CA ARG A 21 -5.63 7.58 16.20
C ARG A 21 -5.70 6.38 17.13
N ALA A 22 -6.58 5.42 16.85
CA ALA A 22 -6.67 4.20 17.63
C ALA A 22 -5.36 3.38 17.54
N ILE A 23 -4.77 3.27 16.35
CA ILE A 23 -3.48 2.61 16.15
C ILE A 23 -2.37 3.37 16.88
N LYS A 24 -2.29 4.71 16.72
CA LYS A 24 -1.30 5.56 17.41
C LYS A 24 -1.34 5.38 18.92
N SER A 25 -2.55 5.42 19.50
CA SER A 25 -2.74 5.24 20.94
C SER A 25 -2.20 3.88 21.42
N ARG A 26 -2.45 2.80 20.66
CA ARG A 26 -1.92 1.47 20.99
C ARG A 26 -0.41 1.37 20.84
N LEU A 27 0.17 2.00 19.83
CA LEU A 27 1.63 2.04 19.65
C LEU A 27 2.31 2.82 20.79
N GLN A 28 1.73 3.95 21.21
CA GLN A 28 2.21 4.73 22.34
C GLN A 28 2.09 3.95 23.66
N GLU A 29 0.98 3.25 23.88
CA GLU A 29 0.80 2.37 25.04
C GLU A 29 1.90 1.30 25.09
N LEU A 30 2.18 0.61 23.97
CA LEU A 30 3.24 -0.39 23.88
C LEU A 30 4.63 0.20 24.13
N LYS A 31 4.93 1.37 23.56
CA LYS A 31 6.20 2.07 23.78
C LYS A 31 6.41 2.42 25.24
N ASN A 32 5.35 2.88 25.93
CA ASN A 32 5.40 3.21 27.35
C ASN A 32 5.56 1.97 28.23
N GLN A 33 4.90 0.86 27.91
CA GLN A 33 4.97 -0.39 28.69
C GLN A 33 6.30 -1.11 28.50
N LEU A 34 6.85 -1.12 27.30
CA LEU A 34 8.11 -1.82 26.98
C LEU A 34 9.35 -0.97 27.31
N GLY A 35 9.21 0.36 27.42
CA GLY A 35 10.31 1.26 27.74
C GLY A 35 11.42 1.32 26.68
N MET A 36 11.16 0.87 25.45
CA MET A 36 12.10 0.86 24.34
C MET A 36 11.46 1.27 23.02
N GLN A 37 12.29 1.74 22.09
CA GLN A 37 11.90 1.89 20.69
C GLN A 37 11.98 0.51 20.02
N PHE A 38 10.96 0.15 19.24
CA PHE A 38 10.93 -1.12 18.50
C PHE A 38 10.51 -0.86 17.04
N PRO A 39 10.97 -1.70 16.10
CA PRO A 39 10.60 -1.55 14.70
C PRO A 39 9.11 -1.85 14.51
N ILE A 40 8.42 -0.97 13.78
CA ILE A 40 7.01 -1.14 13.44
C ILE A 40 6.90 -1.51 11.97
N TYR A 41 6.35 -2.69 11.70
CA TYR A 41 6.05 -3.15 10.34
C TYR A 41 4.60 -2.82 9.99
N VAL A 42 4.40 -2.16 8.86
CA VAL A 42 3.07 -1.90 8.29
C VAL A 42 2.85 -2.85 7.12
N LEU A 43 1.87 -3.73 7.23
CA LEU A 43 1.49 -4.66 6.17
C LEU A 43 0.17 -4.21 5.55
N LEU A 44 0.21 -3.83 4.27
CA LEU A 44 -0.98 -3.54 3.47
C LEU A 44 -1.53 -4.86 2.94
N THR A 45 -2.79 -5.13 3.25
CA THR A 45 -3.47 -6.41 2.98
C THR A 45 -4.72 -6.19 2.15
N LYS A 46 -5.29 -7.29 1.64
CA LYS A 46 -6.54 -7.31 0.86
C LYS A 46 -6.49 -6.46 -0.41
N MET A 47 -5.33 -6.47 -1.08
CA MET A 47 -5.18 -5.78 -2.38
C MET A 47 -6.00 -6.47 -3.48
N ASP A 48 -6.30 -7.77 -3.31
CA ASP A 48 -7.19 -8.55 -4.18
C ASP A 48 -8.62 -7.99 -4.28
N LEU A 49 -9.03 -7.17 -3.31
CA LEU A 49 -10.33 -6.50 -3.33
C LEU A 49 -10.32 -5.19 -4.14
N VAL A 50 -9.16 -4.76 -4.63
CA VAL A 50 -9.05 -3.60 -5.54
C VAL A 50 -9.42 -4.06 -6.94
N ALA A 51 -10.33 -3.31 -7.58
CA ALA A 51 -10.78 -3.64 -8.93
C ALA A 51 -9.60 -3.74 -9.92
N GLY A 52 -9.61 -4.80 -10.73
CA GLY A 52 -8.58 -5.10 -11.71
C GLY A 52 -7.36 -5.87 -11.18
N PHE A 53 -7.29 -6.20 -9.87
CA PHE A 53 -6.16 -6.96 -9.32
C PHE A 53 -5.99 -8.32 -10.01
N ASN A 54 -7.07 -9.09 -10.14
CA ASN A 54 -6.99 -10.46 -10.69
C ASN A 54 -6.53 -10.45 -12.14
N GLU A 55 -7.08 -9.55 -12.95
CA GLU A 55 -6.74 -9.39 -14.35
C GLU A 55 -5.30 -8.88 -14.50
N PHE A 56 -4.88 -7.95 -13.63
CA PHE A 56 -3.53 -7.40 -13.65
C PHE A 56 -2.47 -8.43 -13.30
N PHE A 57 -2.72 -9.37 -12.37
CA PHE A 57 -1.74 -10.39 -11.94
C PHE A 57 -1.97 -11.79 -12.55
N ALA A 58 -2.86 -11.91 -13.53
CA ALA A 58 -3.25 -13.19 -14.12
C ALA A 58 -2.09 -13.91 -14.81
N ASP A 59 -1.16 -13.16 -15.41
CA ASP A 59 -0.01 -13.62 -16.18
C ASP A 59 1.19 -14.05 -15.31
N LEU A 60 1.17 -13.80 -13.99
CA LEU A 60 2.26 -14.20 -13.10
C LEU A 60 2.34 -15.72 -12.94
N SER A 61 3.54 -16.27 -13.16
CA SER A 61 3.93 -17.64 -12.80
C SER A 61 3.90 -17.86 -11.28
N LYS A 62 4.07 -19.12 -10.85
CA LYS A 62 4.09 -19.45 -9.43
C LYS A 62 5.29 -18.81 -8.73
N GLU A 63 6.44 -18.83 -9.39
CA GLU A 63 7.69 -18.28 -8.90
C GLU A 63 7.58 -16.76 -8.75
N GLU A 64 7.02 -16.07 -9.74
CA GLU A 64 6.82 -14.61 -9.67
C GLU A 64 5.81 -14.19 -8.58
N ARG A 65 4.85 -15.06 -8.22
CA ARG A 65 3.92 -14.81 -7.10
C ARG A 65 4.57 -14.94 -5.73
N GLU A 66 5.71 -15.62 -5.63
CA GLU A 66 6.49 -15.72 -4.39
C GLU A 66 7.42 -14.51 -4.19
N GLU A 67 7.61 -13.68 -5.23
CA GLU A 67 8.41 -12.47 -5.14
C GLU A 67 7.74 -11.39 -4.27
N LEU A 68 8.58 -10.52 -3.68
CA LEU A 68 8.10 -9.43 -2.84
C LEU A 68 7.30 -8.42 -3.67
N PHE A 69 6.00 -8.40 -3.47
CA PHE A 69 5.14 -7.34 -3.95
C PHE A 69 5.12 -6.17 -2.96
N GLY A 70 6.02 -5.21 -3.17
CA GLY A 70 6.11 -4.00 -2.33
C GLY A 70 7.54 -3.47 -2.20
N PHE A 71 7.83 -2.88 -1.05
CA PHE A 71 9.15 -2.34 -0.69
C PHE A 71 9.38 -2.48 0.81
N MET A 72 10.65 -2.54 1.20
CA MET A 72 11.06 -2.51 2.60
C MET A 72 11.96 -1.31 2.83
N PHE A 73 11.82 -0.68 4.00
CA PHE A 73 12.69 0.42 4.38
C PHE A 73 14.07 -0.09 4.85
N PRO A 74 15.14 0.73 4.68
CA PRO A 74 16.43 0.48 5.31
C PRO A 74 16.29 0.36 6.83
N ARG A 75 17.20 -0.39 7.48
CA ARG A 75 17.17 -0.59 8.94
C ARG A 75 17.42 0.68 9.75
N GLU A 76 18.12 1.65 9.17
CA GLU A 76 18.41 2.95 9.77
C GLU A 76 17.61 4.01 9.02
N VAL A 77 16.52 4.46 9.62
CA VAL A 77 15.79 5.66 9.19
C VAL A 77 15.93 6.65 10.34
N ASP A 78 16.66 7.75 10.10
CA ASP A 78 17.12 8.68 11.14
C ASP A 78 15.98 9.45 11.85
N ASP A 79 14.74 9.43 11.35
CA ASP A 79 13.60 10.16 11.95
C ASP A 79 12.23 9.57 11.55
N GLU A 80 11.25 9.60 12.47
CA GLU A 80 9.85 9.21 12.26
C GLU A 80 9.21 10.02 11.11
N ARG A 81 9.60 11.30 10.93
CA ARG A 81 9.15 12.14 9.80
C ARG A 81 9.76 11.71 8.46
N GLY A 82 10.94 11.08 8.48
CA GLY A 82 11.59 10.53 7.30
C GLY A 82 10.86 9.31 6.75
N VAL A 83 10.16 8.56 7.62
CA VAL A 83 9.45 7.33 7.24
C VAL A 83 8.30 7.60 6.27
N ILE A 84 7.51 8.66 6.48
CA ILE A 84 6.38 9.01 5.60
C ILE A 84 6.89 9.48 4.24
N SER A 85 7.93 10.33 4.23
CA SER A 85 8.56 10.76 2.98
C SER A 85 9.16 9.59 2.21
N LEU A 86 9.79 8.64 2.92
CA LEU A 86 10.31 7.41 2.33
C LEU A 86 9.19 6.51 1.80
N PHE A 87 8.09 6.37 2.55
CA PHE A 87 6.90 5.66 2.09
C PHE A 87 6.40 6.23 0.76
N ASN A 88 6.18 7.55 0.68
CA ASN A 88 5.69 8.19 -0.54
C ASN A 88 6.63 7.97 -1.72
N LYS A 89 7.94 8.10 -1.50
CA LYS A 89 8.95 7.83 -2.53
C LYS A 89 8.89 6.38 -3.04
N GLU A 90 8.89 5.40 -2.14
CA GLU A 90 8.91 3.99 -2.51
C GLU A 90 7.57 3.53 -3.10
N PHE A 91 6.45 4.08 -2.60
CA PHE A 91 5.12 3.84 -3.13
C PHE A 91 4.97 4.40 -4.54
N HIS A 92 5.45 5.62 -4.77
CA HIS A 92 5.50 6.20 -6.11
C HIS A 92 6.32 5.34 -7.07
N GLY A 93 7.53 4.91 -6.67
CA GLY A 93 8.34 4.02 -7.50
C GLY A 93 7.68 2.65 -7.75
N MET A 94 6.87 2.15 -6.81
CA MET A 94 6.05 0.97 -7.02
C MET A 94 4.95 1.22 -8.06
N LEU A 95 4.26 2.37 -8.02
CA LEU A 95 3.27 2.76 -9.01
C LEU A 95 3.88 2.88 -10.41
N GLU A 96 5.09 3.45 -10.55
CA GLU A 96 5.79 3.52 -11.84
C GLU A 96 6.09 2.12 -12.41
N ARG A 97 6.50 1.16 -11.57
CA ARG A 97 6.71 -0.23 -11.99
C ARG A 97 5.39 -0.89 -12.41
N LEU A 98 4.29 -0.58 -11.73
CA LEU A 98 2.96 -1.06 -12.10
C LEU A 98 2.51 -0.47 -13.44
N ASP A 99 2.71 0.82 -13.68
CA ASP A 99 2.39 1.46 -14.96
C ASP A 99 3.21 0.87 -16.11
N ALA A 100 4.51 0.64 -15.91
CA ALA A 100 5.35 -0.01 -16.92
C ALA A 100 4.91 -1.45 -17.21
N ARG A 101 4.48 -2.19 -16.17
CA ARG A 101 3.94 -3.54 -16.31
C ARG A 101 2.58 -3.54 -17.01
N MET A 102 1.70 -2.61 -16.66
CA MET A 102 0.39 -2.42 -17.29
C MET A 102 0.53 -2.32 -18.81
N LEU A 103 1.46 -1.48 -19.29
CA LEU A 103 1.70 -1.32 -20.73
C LEU A 103 2.07 -2.65 -21.41
N ARG A 104 2.96 -3.45 -20.79
CA ARG A 104 3.34 -4.76 -21.31
C ARG A 104 2.18 -5.75 -21.38
N ILE A 105 1.31 -5.78 -20.37
CA ILE A 105 0.14 -6.68 -20.36
C ILE A 105 -0.84 -6.27 -21.47
N LEU A 106 -1.08 -4.96 -21.63
CA LEU A 106 -2.00 -4.42 -22.63
C LEU A 106 -1.55 -4.64 -24.08
N GLU A 107 -0.26 -4.92 -24.33
CA GLU A 107 0.24 -5.29 -25.66
C GLU A 107 -0.25 -6.68 -26.09
N THR A 108 -0.47 -7.59 -25.14
CA THR A 108 -0.83 -8.99 -25.41
C THR A 108 -2.28 -9.34 -25.08
N GLU A 109 -3.01 -8.48 -24.37
CA GLU A 109 -4.41 -8.70 -24.02
C GLU A 109 -5.35 -8.14 -25.09
N ASP A 110 -6.18 -9.00 -25.68
CA ASP A 110 -7.14 -8.67 -26.73
C ASP A 110 -8.54 -8.36 -26.18
N ASP A 111 -8.88 -8.90 -25.00
CA ASP A 111 -10.18 -8.71 -24.37
C ASP A 111 -10.33 -7.27 -23.84
N LEU A 112 -11.23 -6.50 -24.46
CA LEU A 112 -11.45 -5.10 -24.12
C LEU A 112 -11.90 -4.87 -22.68
N ASP A 113 -12.69 -5.80 -22.11
CA ASP A 113 -13.19 -5.67 -20.74
C ASP A 113 -12.04 -5.89 -19.75
N LYS A 114 -11.18 -6.88 -20.00
CA LYS A 114 -9.97 -7.09 -19.20
C LYS A 114 -8.98 -5.94 -19.32
N ARG A 115 -8.79 -5.40 -20.52
CA ARG A 115 -7.92 -4.22 -20.73
C ARG A 115 -8.39 -3.04 -19.90
N ALA A 116 -9.70 -2.80 -19.81
CA ALA A 116 -10.26 -1.74 -18.99
C ALA A 116 -9.92 -1.95 -17.50
N LEU A 117 -10.06 -3.18 -16.99
CA LEU A 117 -9.74 -3.55 -15.61
C LEU A 117 -8.23 -3.42 -15.30
N ILE A 118 -7.38 -3.92 -16.20
CA ILE A 118 -5.91 -3.81 -16.10
C ILE A 118 -5.49 -2.34 -16.06
N PHE A 119 -6.11 -1.49 -16.87
CA PHE A 119 -5.84 -0.06 -16.92
C PHE A 119 -6.33 0.69 -15.67
N GLU A 120 -7.36 0.18 -15.00
CA GLU A 120 -7.95 0.81 -13.83
C GLU A 120 -7.16 0.51 -12.56
N PHE A 121 -6.55 -0.67 -12.44
CA PHE A 121 -5.87 -1.11 -11.21
C PHE A 121 -4.77 -0.14 -10.71
N PRO A 122 -3.77 0.28 -11.51
CA PRO A 122 -2.76 1.24 -11.04
C PRO A 122 -3.35 2.60 -10.64
N LYS A 123 -4.45 3.02 -11.30
CA LYS A 123 -5.13 4.28 -10.96
C LYS A 123 -5.81 4.21 -9.60
N GLN A 124 -6.47 3.09 -9.29
CA GLN A 124 -7.08 2.87 -7.99
C GLN A 124 -6.03 2.92 -6.87
N LEU A 125 -4.84 2.36 -7.10
CA LEU A 125 -3.72 2.46 -6.16
C LEU A 125 -3.16 3.89 -6.04
N ARG A 126 -3.16 4.67 -7.13
CA ARG A 126 -2.75 6.08 -7.08
C ARG A 126 -3.72 6.93 -6.25
N VAL A 127 -5.02 6.68 -6.35
CA VAL A 127 -6.03 7.35 -5.48
C VAL A 127 -5.80 7.01 -4.01
N LEU A 128 -5.34 5.79 -3.74
CA LEU A 128 -5.00 5.32 -2.40
C LEU A 128 -3.77 6.01 -1.79
N GLU A 129 -2.83 6.49 -2.61
CA GLU A 129 -1.60 7.13 -2.14
C GLU A 129 -1.88 8.27 -1.14
N ALA A 130 -2.74 9.21 -1.50
CA ALA A 130 -3.09 10.33 -0.63
C ALA A 130 -3.83 9.90 0.65
N ASN A 131 -4.68 8.87 0.56
CA ASN A 131 -5.39 8.34 1.72
C ASN A 131 -4.42 7.63 2.68
N LEU A 132 -3.42 6.92 2.15
CA LEU A 132 -2.40 6.23 2.92
C LEU A 132 -1.40 7.22 3.53
N ASP A 133 -1.00 8.26 2.81
CA ASP A 133 -0.14 9.34 3.33
C ASP A 133 -0.78 10.02 4.54
N GLU A 134 -2.04 10.48 4.42
CA GLU A 134 -2.78 11.07 5.54
C GLU A 134 -2.93 10.08 6.70
N PHE A 135 -3.28 8.82 6.41
CA PHE A 135 -3.48 7.79 7.43
C PHE A 135 -2.20 7.45 8.19
N LEU A 136 -1.08 7.27 7.49
CA LEU A 136 0.21 6.97 8.10
C LEU A 136 0.76 8.17 8.86
N GLY A 137 0.57 9.39 8.35
CA GLY A 137 0.94 10.63 9.04
C GLY A 137 0.14 10.91 10.31
N GLU A 138 -1.08 10.39 10.41
CA GLU A 138 -1.82 10.41 11.67
C GLU A 138 -1.34 9.35 12.68
N ILE A 139 -0.78 8.23 12.22
CA ILE A 139 -0.31 7.13 13.09
C ILE A 139 1.03 7.45 13.74
N PHE A 140 2.02 7.83 12.93
CA PHE A 140 3.39 8.06 13.35
C PHE A 140 3.57 9.54 13.67
#